data_AF-A0A8T4ARG5-F1
#
_entry.id   AF-A0A8T4ARG5-F1
#
_cell.length_a   1.000
_cell.length_b   1.000
_cell.length_c   1.000
_cell.angle_alpha   90.00
_cell.angle_beta   90.00
_cell.angle_gamma   90.00
#
_symmetry.space_group_name_H-M   'P 1'
#
loop_
_entity.id
_entity.type
_entity.pdbx_description
1 polymer ?
#
loop_
_entity_poly.entity_id
_entity_poly.type
_entity_poly.pdbx_seq_one_letter_code
_entity_poly.pdbx_strand_id
1 'polypeptide(L)'
;MKIWIALAETNDGNDMSYFYSEAGADKFARDFCKQRWHEDYGQMPENWRDAYEKLTADPSYMDWLHMDFLDISGHPDLLAAREELKHIVTTGYPTCVDHAADIIVNLGGEQLEYEE
;
A
#
# COMPACT_ATOMS: atom_id res chain seq x y z
N MET A 1 -3.59 11.77 1.04
CA MET A 1 -3.48 10.37 1.51
C MET A 1 -3.13 9.60 0.27
N LYS A 2 -2.13 8.73 0.32
CA LYS A 2 -1.67 8.00 -0.86
C LYS A 2 -2.08 6.54 -0.75
N ILE A 3 -2.56 5.98 -1.85
CA ILE A 3 -2.67 4.54 -2.05
C ILE A 3 -1.52 4.16 -2.96
N TRP A 4 -0.61 3.32 -2.48
CA TRP A 4 0.48 2.78 -3.26
C TRP A 4 0.01 1.52 -3.96
N ILE A 5 0.39 1.35 -5.21
CA ILE A 5 0.00 0.23 -6.06
C ILE A 5 1.30 -0.45 -6.48
N ALA A 6 1.38 -1.76 -6.21
CA ALA A 6 2.43 -2.61 -6.74
C ALA A 6 1.82 -3.54 -7.77
N LEU A 7 2.40 -3.58 -8.96
CA LEU A 7 2.13 -4.57 -9.98
C LEU A 7 3.39 -5.39 -10.16
N ALA A 8 3.31 -6.69 -9.94
CA ALA A 8 4.48 -7.56 -9.90
C ALA A 8 4.20 -8.89 -10.60
N GLU A 9 5.19 -9.41 -11.30
CA GLU A 9 5.15 -10.79 -11.76
C GLU A 9 5.43 -11.75 -10.60
N THR A 10 4.66 -12.82 -10.52
CA THR A 10 4.78 -13.87 -9.51
C THR A 10 4.77 -15.23 -10.21
N ASN A 11 5.12 -16.29 -9.46
CA ASN A 11 5.07 -17.66 -9.97
C ASN A 11 3.67 -18.09 -10.43
N ASP A 12 2.62 -17.41 -9.95
CA ASP A 12 1.22 -17.68 -10.28
C ASP A 12 0.66 -16.70 -11.34
N GLY A 13 1.50 -15.83 -11.90
CA GLY A 13 1.15 -14.81 -12.88
C GLY A 13 1.32 -13.38 -12.35
N ASN A 14 0.61 -12.42 -12.95
CA ASN A 14 0.70 -11.02 -12.52
C ASN A 14 -0.19 -10.78 -11.29
N ASP A 15 0.40 -10.23 -10.23
CA ASP A 15 -0.29 -9.82 -9.01
C ASP A 15 -0.35 -8.29 -8.90
N MET A 16 -1.42 -7.80 -8.29
CA MET A 16 -1.62 -6.39 -7.98
C MET A 16 -1.95 -6.23 -6.50
N SER A 17 -1.07 -5.53 -5.78
CA SER A 17 -1.19 -5.28 -4.35
C SER A 17 -1.35 -3.78 -4.06
N TYR A 18 -2.13 -3.46 -3.02
CA TYR A 18 -2.38 -2.09 -2.58
C TYR A 18 -1.85 -1.85 -1.18
N PHE A 19 -1.26 -0.68 -0.94
CA PHE A 19 -0.72 -0.31 0.37
C PHE A 19 -1.15 1.10 0.76
N TYR A 20 -1.62 1.26 1.99
CA TYR A 20 -2.00 2.56 2.55
C TYR A 20 -0.83 3.30 3.21
N SER A 21 0.39 2.79 3.09
CA SER A 21 1.62 3.43 3.57
C SER A 21 2.79 3.16 2.62
N GLU A 22 3.70 4.13 2.53
CA GLU A 22 4.93 4.01 1.74
C GLU A 22 5.83 2.89 2.27
N ALA A 23 5.94 2.77 3.59
CA ALA A 23 6.73 1.71 4.23
C ALA A 23 6.21 0.30 3.89
N GLY A 24 4.89 0.12 3.76
CA GLY A 24 4.30 -1.16 3.33
C GLY A 24 4.67 -1.50 1.88
N ALA A 25 4.55 -0.51 0.99
CA ALA A 25 4.93 -0.66 -0.42
C ALA A 25 6.44 -0.93 -0.59
N ASP A 26 7.30 -0.20 0.13
CA ASP A 26 8.75 -0.40 0.12
C ASP A 26 9.14 -1.78 0.66
N LYS A 27 8.47 -2.26 1.71
CA LYS A 27 8.69 -3.61 2.24
C LYS A 27 8.34 -4.66 1.18
N PHE A 28 7.20 -4.51 0.50
CA PHE A 28 6.80 -5.42 -0.58
C PHE A 28 7.84 -5.46 -1.70
N ALA A 29 8.27 -4.30 -2.19
CA ALA A 29 9.27 -4.20 -3.25
C ALA A 29 10.62 -4.80 -2.85
N ARG A 30 11.03 -4.61 -1.59
CA ARG A 30 12.25 -5.22 -1.04
C ARG A 30 12.14 -6.74 -0.95
N ASP A 31 10.99 -7.25 -0.49
CA ASP A 31 10.75 -8.70 -0.40
C ASP A 31 10.72 -9.33 -1.80
N PHE A 32 10.12 -8.64 -2.80
CA PHE A 32 10.15 -9.03 -4.20
C PHE A 32 11.59 -9.18 -4.73
N CYS A 33 12.45 -8.18 -4.49
CA CYS A 33 13.85 -8.22 -4.90
C CYS A 33 14.61 -9.33 -4.18
N LYS A 34 14.36 -9.51 -2.87
CA LYS A 34 15.03 -10.50 -2.04
C LYS A 34 14.75 -11.93 -2.50
N GLN A 35 13.51 -12.22 -2.90
CA GLN A 35 13.13 -13.55 -3.41
C GLN A 35 13.84 -13.91 -4.72
N ARG A 36 14.29 -12.91 -5.48
CA ARG A 36 14.90 -13.05 -6.80
C ARG A 36 16.41 -12.80 -6.78
N TRP A 37 16.97 -12.48 -5.63
CA TRP A 37 18.37 -12.13 -5.50
C TRP A 37 19.25 -13.37 -5.57
N HIS A 38 20.07 -13.47 -6.62
CA HIS A 38 21.03 -14.56 -6.76
C HIS A 38 22.26 -14.32 -5.88
N GLU A 39 22.85 -15.40 -5.35
CA GLU A 39 24.04 -15.33 -4.48
C GLU A 39 25.25 -14.69 -5.21
N ASP A 40 25.36 -14.91 -6.52
CA ASP A 40 26.44 -14.36 -7.36
C ASP A 40 26.40 -12.83 -7.49
N TYR A 41 25.26 -12.19 -7.17
CA TYR A 41 25.17 -10.72 -7.15
C TYR A 41 25.80 -10.10 -5.90
N GLY A 42 26.26 -10.92 -4.95
CA GLY A 42 26.79 -10.47 -3.67
C GLY A 42 25.69 -9.97 -2.74
N GLN A 43 26.04 -9.07 -1.82
CA GLN A 43 25.07 -8.51 -0.88
C GLN A 43 24.02 -7.66 -1.62
N MET A 44 22.75 -7.92 -1.33
CA MET A 44 21.64 -7.10 -1.85
C MET A 44 21.69 -5.68 -1.25
N PRO A 45 21.54 -4.63 -2.07
CA PRO A 45 21.34 -3.27 -1.59
C PRO A 45 20.16 -3.15 -0.61
N GLU A 46 20.24 -2.23 0.35
CA GLU A 46 19.13 -1.98 1.28
C GLU A 46 17.96 -1.26 0.60
N ASN A 47 18.26 -0.39 -0.36
CA ASN A 47 17.27 0.26 -1.20
C ASN A 47 16.79 -0.71 -2.29
N TRP A 48 15.48 -0.96 -2.34
CA TRP A 48 14.90 -1.89 -3.30
C TRP A 48 15.05 -1.41 -4.75
N ARG A 49 15.12 -0.10 -5.01
CA ARG A 49 15.26 0.45 -6.37
C ARG A 49 16.59 0.05 -6.98
N ASP A 50 17.67 0.19 -6.19
CA ASP A 50 19.02 -0.19 -6.61
C ASP A 50 19.14 -1.70 -6.79
N ALA A 51 18.47 -2.48 -5.92
CA ALA A 51 18.38 -3.93 -6.08
C ALA A 51 17.65 -4.29 -7.37
N TYR A 52 16.48 -3.70 -7.62
CA TYR A 52 15.69 -3.96 -8.81
C TYR A 52 16.43 -3.57 -10.10
N GLU A 53 17.11 -2.42 -10.12
CA GLU A 53 17.96 -2.02 -11.24
C GLU A 53 19.02 -3.08 -11.56
N LYS A 54 19.68 -3.60 -10.53
CA LYS A 54 20.69 -4.66 -10.69
C LYS A 54 20.09 -5.97 -11.21
N LEU A 55 18.89 -6.35 -10.77
CA LEU A 55 18.19 -7.52 -11.31
C LEU A 55 17.89 -7.33 -12.80
N THR A 56 17.34 -6.18 -13.18
CA THR A 56 16.96 -5.87 -14.57
C THR A 56 18.14 -5.59 -15.50
N ALA A 57 19.35 -5.42 -14.96
CA ALA A 57 20.56 -5.27 -15.77
C ALA A 57 20.97 -6.57 -16.48
N ASP A 58 20.54 -7.73 -15.97
CA ASP A 58 20.68 -9.01 -16.65
C ASP A 58 19.58 -9.14 -17.73
N PRO A 59 19.92 -9.28 -19.02
CA PRO A 59 18.93 -9.43 -20.09
C PRO A 59 18.05 -10.68 -19.98
N SER A 60 18.44 -11.67 -19.16
CA SER A 60 17.66 -12.89 -18.91
C SER A 60 16.62 -12.72 -17.80
N TYR A 61 16.68 -11.61 -17.05
CA TYR A 61 15.72 -11.30 -16.01
C TYR A 61 14.42 -10.80 -16.64
N MET A 62 13.34 -11.57 -16.47
CA MET A 62 12.05 -11.32 -17.10
C MET A 62 11.02 -10.70 -16.15
N ASP A 63 11.16 -10.93 -14.85
CA ASP A 63 10.17 -10.56 -13.85
C ASP A 63 10.14 -9.04 -13.62
N TRP A 64 8.99 -8.43 -13.84
CA TRP A 64 8.86 -6.98 -13.66
C TRP A 64 8.17 -6.62 -12.34
N LEU A 65 8.58 -5.49 -11.78
CA LEU A 65 7.96 -4.80 -10.65
C LEU A 65 7.71 -3.34 -11.04
N HIS A 66 6.46 -2.92 -10.93
CA HIS A 66 6.04 -1.53 -11.12
C HIS A 66 5.38 -1.01 -9.85
N MET A 67 5.83 0.16 -9.41
CA MET A 67 5.31 0.84 -8.22
C MET A 67 4.76 2.21 -8.63
N ASP A 68 3.50 2.48 -8.28
CA ASP A 68 2.87 3.77 -8.47
C ASP A 68 2.12 4.21 -7.20
N PHE A 69 1.66 5.45 -7.16
CA PHE A 69 0.75 5.91 -6.10
C PHE A 69 -0.34 6.83 -6.63
N LEU A 70 -1.52 6.71 -6.02
CA LEU A 70 -2.63 7.64 -6.21
C LEU A 70 -2.75 8.54 -4.98
N ASP A 71 -2.61 9.85 -5.17
CA ASP A 71 -2.93 10.81 -4.10
C ASP A 71 -4.41 11.15 -4.12
N ILE A 72 -5.12 10.65 -3.12
CA ILE A 72 -6.55 10.84 -2.89
C ILE A 72 -6.81 11.92 -1.83
N SER A 73 -5.82 12.73 -1.43
CA SER A 73 -6.02 13.78 -0.40
C SER A 73 -7.16 14.75 -0.69
N GLY A 74 -7.48 14.96 -1.98
CA GLY A 74 -8.51 15.88 -2.43
C GLY A 74 -9.85 15.24 -2.77
N HIS A 75 -10.04 13.93 -2.54
CA HIS A 75 -11.29 13.27 -2.91
C HIS A 75 -12.46 13.83 -2.07
N PRO A 76 -13.58 14.25 -2.69
CA PRO A 76 -14.71 14.86 -1.97
C PRO A 76 -15.21 14.02 -0.80
N ASP A 77 -15.35 12.71 -0.98
CA ASP A 77 -15.85 11.81 0.07
C ASP A 77 -14.89 11.68 1.25
N LEU A 78 -13.56 11.71 0.99
CA LEU A 78 -12.55 11.70 2.04
C LEU A 78 -12.53 13.02 2.82
N LEU A 79 -12.77 14.13 2.14
CA LEU A 79 -12.89 15.44 2.78
C LEU A 79 -14.15 15.49 3.65
N ALA A 80 -15.29 15.01 3.16
CA ALA A 80 -16.53 14.92 3.92
C ALA A 80 -16.36 14.05 5.18
N ALA A 81 -15.79 12.86 5.04
CA ALA A 81 -15.52 11.95 6.16
C ALA A 81 -14.63 12.58 7.24
N ARG A 82 -13.61 13.34 6.83
CA ARG A 82 -12.71 14.04 7.76
C ARG A 82 -13.43 15.14 8.54
N GLU A 83 -14.30 15.91 7.89
CA GLU A 83 -15.08 16.93 8.58
C GLU A 83 -16.10 16.31 9.55
N GLU A 84 -16.71 15.20 9.17
CA GLU A 84 -17.62 14.46 10.05
C GLU A 84 -16.90 13.86 11.26
N LEU A 85 -15.73 13.23 11.07
CA LEU A 85 -14.89 12.75 12.17
C LEU A 85 -14.49 13.89 13.12
N LYS A 86 -14.11 15.06 12.60
CA LYS A 86 -13.85 16.24 13.44
C LYS A 86 -15.09 16.64 14.23
N HIS A 87 -16.27 16.60 13.62
CA HIS A 87 -17.53 16.91 14.29
C HIS A 87 -17.83 15.92 15.44
N ILE A 88 -17.61 14.61 15.24
CA ILE A 88 -17.77 13.58 16.28
C ILE A 88 -16.83 13.87 17.46
N VAL A 89 -15.54 14.06 17.17
CA VAL A 89 -14.51 14.31 18.21
C VAL A 89 -14.79 15.58 19.01
N THR A 90 -15.32 16.62 18.35
CA THR A 90 -15.58 17.91 18.99
C THR A 90 -16.88 17.98 19.78
N THR A 91 -17.90 17.21 19.37
CA THR A 91 -19.24 17.27 19.99
C THR A 91 -19.55 16.11 20.93
N GLY A 92 -18.81 15.00 20.84
CA GLY A 92 -19.01 13.81 21.66
C GLY A 92 -20.33 13.05 21.38
N TYR A 93 -21.01 13.35 20.27
CA TYR A 93 -22.28 12.72 19.90
C TYR A 93 -22.06 11.36 19.20
N PRO A 94 -22.70 10.26 19.65
CA PRO A 94 -22.48 8.91 19.09
C PRO A 94 -23.18 8.64 17.75
N THR A 95 -24.21 9.42 17.38
CA THR A 95 -25.08 9.13 16.23
C THR A 95 -24.41 9.27 14.86
N CYS A 96 -23.16 9.75 14.82
CA CYS A 96 -22.35 9.91 13.61
C CYS A 96 -21.20 8.88 13.52
N VAL A 97 -21.03 8.01 14.53
CA VAL A 97 -19.98 6.98 14.55
C VAL A 97 -20.25 5.91 13.48
N ASP A 98 -21.51 5.52 13.28
CA ASP A 98 -21.88 4.50 12.30
C ASP A 98 -21.56 4.93 10.86
N HIS A 99 -21.78 6.21 10.51
CA HIS A 99 -21.49 6.74 9.18
C HIS A 99 -19.97 6.92 8.95
N ALA A 100 -19.23 7.36 9.97
CA ALA A 100 -17.77 7.42 9.91
C ALA A 100 -17.14 6.03 9.80
N ALA A 101 -17.68 5.03 10.51
CA ALA A 101 -17.27 3.64 10.42
C ALA A 101 -17.56 3.08 9.01
N ASP A 102 -18.76 3.34 8.46
CA ASP A 102 -19.11 2.95 7.09
C ASP A 102 -18.16 3.56 6.05
N ILE A 103 -17.77 4.84 6.20
CA ILE A 103 -16.82 5.46 5.27
C ILE A 103 -15.41 4.85 5.43
N ILE A 104 -14.94 4.61 6.65
CA ILE A 104 -13.64 3.96 6.90
C ILE A 104 -13.62 2.55 6.31
N VAL A 105 -14.68 1.76 6.53
CA VAL A 105 -14.83 0.41 5.96
C VAL A 105 -14.87 0.45 4.43
N ASN A 106 -15.64 1.36 3.83
CA ASN A 106 -15.75 1.51 2.38
C ASN A 106 -14.46 2.05 1.72
N LEU A 107 -13.60 2.72 2.48
CA LEU A 107 -12.26 3.16 2.04
C LEU A 107 -11.17 2.11 2.28
N GLY A 108 -11.57 0.88 2.66
CA GLY A 108 -10.65 -0.23 2.87
C GLY A 108 -9.97 -0.25 4.25
N GLY A 109 -10.54 0.45 5.24
CA GLY A 109 -10.19 0.27 6.63
C GLY A 109 -10.74 -1.07 7.14
N GLU A 110 -9.89 -1.85 7.82
CA GLU A 110 -10.33 -3.10 8.44
C GLU A 110 -11.45 -2.82 9.45
N GLN A 111 -12.50 -3.63 9.40
CA GLN A 111 -13.61 -3.58 10.34
C GLN A 111 -13.06 -3.99 11.71
N LEU A 112 -13.05 -3.07 12.67
CA LEU A 112 -12.70 -3.40 14.06
C LEU A 112 -13.84 -4.24 14.62
N GLU A 113 -13.64 -5.55 14.72
CA GLU A 113 -14.50 -6.43 15.51
C GLU A 113 -14.39 -5.99 16.97
N TYR A 114 -15.47 -5.41 17.49
CA TYR A 114 -15.60 -5.17 18.93
C TYR A 114 -16.04 -6.50 19.56
N GLU A 115 -15.15 -7.12 20.34
CA GLU A 115 -15.54 -8.19 21.26
C GLU A 115 -16.45 -7.60 22.35
N GLU A 116 -17.66 -8.15 22.48
CA GLU A 116 -18.67 -7.81 23.51
C GLU A 116 -18.21 -8.13 24.94
#